data_AF-A0A6A9QCV4-F1
#
_entry.id   AF-A0A6A9QCV4-F1
#
_cell.length_a   1.000
_cell.length_b   1.000
_cell.length_c   1.000
_cell.angle_alpha   90.00
_cell.angle_beta   90.00
_cell.angle_gamma   90.00
#
_symmetry.space_group_name_H-M   'P 1'
#
loop_
_entity.id
_entity.type
_entity.pdbx_description
1 polymer ?
#
loop_
_entity_poly.entity_id
_entity_poly.type
_entity_poly.pdbx_seq_one_letter_code
_entity_poly.pdbx_strand_id
1 'polypeptide(L)'
;MVIITDATEDDLQQIYEIEVESFDNPYPYSLLKAYLYIADGLYLVVKEDGKILGYVIGIIQFKIRGHIVSIAVRKSYRNKGIGKLLINEIERRFKLGHCKYSYLEVMTTNKDAFYFYVHNGYFPLFVRKNYYGRGKHAFVMVKDLYSRKGLE
;
A
#
# COMPACT_ATOMS: atom_id res chain seq x y z
N MET A 1 18.86 -1.33 12.49
CA MET A 1 17.62 -0.87 13.16
C MET A 1 16.62 -0.52 12.08
N VAL A 2 15.39 -1.04 12.17
CA VAL A 2 14.34 -0.75 11.18
C VAL A 2 13.64 0.56 11.53
N ILE A 3 13.59 1.50 10.58
CA ILE A 3 12.91 2.79 10.74
C ILE A 3 11.89 3.02 9.63
N ILE A 4 10.84 3.80 9.91
CA ILE A 4 9.86 4.23 8.90
C ILE A 4 10.02 5.73 8.71
N THR A 5 10.18 6.17 7.47
CA THR A 5 10.29 7.59 7.12
C THR A 5 9.44 7.90 5.90
N ASP A 6 9.24 9.18 5.65
CA ASP A 6 8.71 9.66 4.39
C ASP A 6 9.73 9.34 3.28
N ALA A 7 9.21 9.00 2.10
CA ALA A 7 10.02 8.73 0.93
C ALA A 7 10.58 10.05 0.38
N THR A 8 11.84 10.04 -0.06
CA THR A 8 12.47 11.18 -0.73
C THR A 8 12.88 10.81 -2.16
N GLU A 9 13.35 11.79 -2.94
CA GLU A 9 13.87 11.53 -4.29
C GLU A 9 15.07 10.55 -4.28
N ASP A 10 15.91 10.58 -3.24
CA ASP A 10 17.06 9.68 -3.10
C ASP A 10 16.64 8.21 -2.91
N ASP A 11 15.43 7.97 -2.40
CA ASP A 11 14.89 6.63 -2.20
C ASP A 11 14.32 6.03 -3.50
N LEU A 12 14.02 6.87 -4.49
CA LEU A 12 13.18 6.54 -5.63
C LEU A 12 13.76 5.41 -6.50
N GLN A 13 15.09 5.37 -6.64
CA GLN A 13 15.76 4.29 -7.37
C GLN A 13 15.52 2.93 -6.70
N GLN A 14 15.68 2.84 -5.38
CA GLN A 14 15.44 1.60 -4.64
C GLN A 14 13.95 1.25 -4.59
N ILE A 15 13.06 2.24 -4.53
CA ILE A 15 11.61 2.01 -4.60
C ILE A 15 11.23 1.43 -5.98
N TYR A 16 11.79 1.98 -7.07
CA TYR A 16 11.54 1.47 -8.40
C TYR A 16 12.05 0.03 -8.60
N GLU A 17 13.19 -0.33 -8.01
CA GLU A 17 13.64 -1.72 -7.99
C GLU A 17 12.65 -2.65 -7.29
N ILE A 18 12.12 -2.23 -6.13
CA ILE A 18 11.10 -2.99 -5.38
C ILE A 18 9.82 -3.14 -6.21
N GLU A 19 9.44 -2.09 -6.92
CA GLU A 19 8.27 -2.06 -7.80
C GLU A 19 8.40 -3.10 -8.93
N VAL A 20 9.50 -3.02 -9.68
CA VAL A 20 9.80 -3.96 -10.78
C VAL A 20 9.92 -5.39 -10.27
N GLU A 21 10.49 -5.60 -9.09
CA GLU A 21 10.58 -6.91 -8.47
C GLU A 21 9.20 -7.47 -8.07
N SER A 22 8.26 -6.61 -7.69
CA SER A 22 7.01 -7.01 -7.02
C SER A 22 5.80 -7.15 -7.93
N PHE A 23 5.78 -6.49 -9.10
CA PHE A 23 4.60 -6.42 -9.96
C PHE A 23 4.92 -6.78 -11.41
N ASP A 24 4.02 -7.53 -12.05
CA ASP A 24 4.13 -7.87 -13.49
C ASP A 24 3.99 -6.63 -14.40
N ASN A 25 3.29 -5.60 -13.92
CA ASN A 25 3.09 -4.33 -14.62
C ASN A 25 3.46 -3.19 -13.66
N PRO A 26 4.76 -2.97 -13.44
CA PRO A 26 5.24 -1.97 -12.48
C PRO A 26 4.84 -0.57 -12.92
N TYR A 27 4.60 0.32 -11.96
CA TYR A 27 4.47 1.73 -12.27
C TYR A 27 5.75 2.29 -12.88
N PRO A 28 5.64 3.19 -13.88
CA PRO A 28 6.81 3.84 -14.43
C PRO A 28 7.47 4.74 -13.37
N TYR A 29 8.79 4.86 -13.44
CA TYR A 29 9.59 5.69 -12.53
C TYR A 29 9.03 7.12 -12.38
N SER A 30 8.57 7.72 -13.49
CA SER A 30 7.98 9.06 -13.49
C SER A 30 6.69 9.16 -12.67
N LEU A 31 5.87 8.12 -12.63
CA LEU A 31 4.65 8.09 -11.83
C LEU A 31 5.00 7.92 -10.33
N LEU A 32 5.95 7.04 -10.02
CA LEU A 32 6.47 6.94 -8.65
C LEU A 32 7.06 8.28 -8.18
N LYS A 33 7.79 8.99 -9.05
CA LYS A 33 8.28 10.35 -8.75
C LYS A 33 7.14 11.31 -8.51
N ALA A 34 6.10 11.29 -9.34
CA ALA A 34 4.95 12.17 -9.18
C ALA A 34 4.25 11.97 -7.82
N TYR A 35 4.18 10.73 -7.32
CA TYR A 35 3.62 10.47 -6.00
C TYR A 35 4.40 11.09 -4.83
N LEU A 36 5.69 11.40 -4.98
CA LEU A 36 6.43 12.15 -3.94
C LEU A 36 5.81 13.53 -3.68
N TYR A 37 5.19 14.14 -4.69
CA TYR A 37 4.57 15.46 -4.56
C TYR A 37 3.05 15.39 -4.32
N ILE A 38 2.40 14.30 -4.73
CA ILE A 38 0.94 14.15 -4.65
C ILE A 38 0.50 13.50 -3.33
N ALA A 39 1.31 12.60 -2.77
CA ALA A 39 0.92 11.81 -1.61
C ALA A 39 0.93 12.60 -0.29
N ASP A 40 1.52 13.80 -0.25
CA ASP A 40 1.47 14.72 0.91
C ASP A 40 1.71 14.02 2.27
N GLY A 41 2.92 13.47 2.44
CA GLY A 41 3.27 12.72 3.65
C GLY A 41 2.64 11.32 3.75
N LEU A 42 2.10 10.77 2.66
CA LEU A 42 1.55 9.41 2.60
C LEU A 42 2.35 8.48 1.68
N TYR A 43 3.57 8.88 1.31
CA TYR A 43 4.53 8.01 0.65
C TYR A 43 5.62 7.65 1.65
N LEU A 44 5.62 6.40 2.11
CA LEU A 44 6.47 5.94 3.20
C LEU A 44 7.37 4.82 2.75
N VAL A 45 8.53 4.74 3.40
CA VAL A 45 9.52 3.68 3.20
C VAL A 45 9.96 3.11 4.54
N VAL A 46 10.24 1.81 4.55
CA VAL A 46 10.92 1.14 5.66
C VAL A 46 12.40 1.02 5.31
N LYS A 47 13.28 1.51 6.17
CA LYS A 47 14.74 1.49 5.97
C LYS A 47 15.45 0.66 7.03
N GLU A 48 16.50 -0.03 6.61
CA GLU A 48 17.48 -0.66 7.49
C GLU A 48 18.88 -0.45 6.89
N ASP A 49 19.78 0.18 7.64
CA ASP A 49 21.17 0.44 7.25
C ASP A 49 21.31 1.08 5.86
N GLY A 50 20.47 2.09 5.57
CA GLY A 50 20.45 2.82 4.30
C GLY A 50 19.73 2.10 3.14
N LYS A 51 19.23 0.87 3.36
CA LYS A 51 18.51 0.09 2.35
C LYS A 51 17.00 0.20 2.55
N ILE A 52 16.27 0.45 1.47
CA ILE A 52 14.81 0.40 1.48
C ILE A 52 14.37 -1.06 1.46
N LEU A 53 13.60 -1.49 2.46
CA LEU A 53 13.07 -2.85 2.55
C LEU A 53 11.68 -2.98 1.94
N GLY A 54 10.93 -1.88 1.91
CA GLY A 54 9.58 -1.81 1.36
C GLY A 54 9.05 -0.38 1.37
N TYR A 55 7.96 -0.16 0.67
CA TYR A 55 7.32 1.14 0.54
C TYR A 55 5.79 1.02 0.53
N VAL A 56 5.10 2.12 0.84
CA VAL A 56 3.66 2.27 0.65
C VAL A 56 3.34 3.68 0.16
N ILE A 57 2.40 3.78 -0.78
CA ILE A 57 1.84 5.05 -1.28
C ILE A 57 0.36 5.08 -0.90
N GLY A 58 -0.03 6.11 -0.17
CA GLY A 58 -1.41 6.41 0.18
C GLY A 58 -1.88 7.75 -0.39
N ILE A 59 -3.20 7.90 -0.55
CA ILE A 59 -3.85 9.17 -0.90
C ILE A 59 -5.12 9.32 -0.08
N ILE A 60 -5.39 10.51 0.45
CA ILE A 60 -6.68 10.82 1.07
C ILE A 60 -7.64 11.34 0.01
N GLN A 61 -8.78 10.69 -0.12
CA GLN A 61 -9.85 11.05 -1.06
C GLN A 61 -11.11 11.49 -0.31
N PHE A 62 -11.74 12.54 -0.84
CA PHE A 62 -13.00 13.11 -0.32
C PHE A 62 -12.97 13.41 1.19
N LYS A 63 -11.77 13.60 1.77
CA LYS A 63 -11.53 13.82 3.21
C LYS A 63 -12.13 12.76 4.14
N ILE A 64 -12.37 11.55 3.63
CA ILE A 64 -13.03 10.48 4.40
C ILE A 64 -12.45 9.08 4.14
N ARG A 65 -11.71 8.88 3.06
CA ARG A 65 -11.15 7.56 2.69
C ARG A 65 -9.67 7.67 2.36
N GLY A 66 -8.87 6.82 2.99
CA GLY A 66 -7.49 6.58 2.58
C GLY A 66 -7.45 5.50 1.51
N HIS A 67 -6.84 5.78 0.37
CA HIS A 67 -6.59 4.82 -0.70
C HIS A 67 -5.14 4.36 -0.60
N ILE A 68 -4.90 3.06 -0.38
CA ILE A 68 -3.57 2.48 -0.56
C ILE A 68 -3.39 2.22 -2.06
N VAL A 69 -2.58 3.06 -2.70
CA VAL A 69 -2.33 3.02 -4.14
C VAL A 69 -1.39 1.88 -4.49
N SER A 70 -0.30 1.73 -3.73
CA SER A 70 0.66 0.65 -3.89
C SER A 70 1.37 0.36 -2.58
N ILE A 71 1.69 -0.91 -2.35
CA ILE A 71 2.49 -1.37 -1.22
C ILE A 71 3.32 -2.57 -1.68
N ALA A 72 4.61 -2.52 -1.43
CA ALA A 72 5.53 -3.59 -1.81
C ALA A 72 6.70 -3.73 -0.84
N VAL A 73 7.23 -4.95 -0.77
CA VAL A 73 8.37 -5.33 0.07
C VAL A 73 9.32 -6.16 -0.78
N ARG A 74 10.63 -5.87 -0.69
CA ARG A 74 11.70 -6.67 -1.32
C ARG A 74 11.48 -8.15 -1.06
N LYS A 75 11.61 -9.04 -2.06
CA LYS A 75 11.26 -10.47 -1.90
C LYS A 75 12.01 -11.12 -0.74
N SER A 76 13.29 -10.79 -0.57
CA SER A 76 14.16 -11.30 0.52
C SER A 76 13.76 -10.84 1.93
N TYR A 77 12.84 -9.88 2.04
CA TYR A 77 12.33 -9.32 3.31
C TYR A 77 10.83 -9.55 3.53
N ARG A 78 10.16 -10.29 2.63
CA ARG A 78 8.75 -10.68 2.81
C ARG A 78 8.61 -11.65 3.99
N ASN A 79 7.42 -11.69 4.58
CA ASN A 79 7.08 -12.52 5.76
C ASN A 79 7.91 -12.21 7.02
N LYS A 80 8.62 -11.08 7.07
CA LYS A 80 9.38 -10.60 8.25
C LYS A 80 8.71 -9.41 8.96
N GLY A 81 7.41 -9.19 8.73
CA GLY A 81 6.64 -8.11 9.35
C GLY A 81 6.74 -6.72 8.70
N ILE A 82 7.58 -6.53 7.67
CA ILE A 82 7.77 -5.22 7.01
C ILE A 82 6.48 -4.67 6.41
N GLY A 83 5.70 -5.50 5.71
CA GLY A 83 4.39 -5.08 5.17
C GLY A 83 3.42 -4.62 6.26
N LYS A 84 3.47 -5.27 7.44
CA LYS A 84 2.64 -4.91 8.59
C LYS A 84 3.07 -3.57 9.20
N LEU A 85 4.37 -3.26 9.21
CA LEU A 85 4.86 -1.94 9.62
C LEU A 85 4.32 -0.84 8.70
N LEU A 86 4.42 -1.04 7.38
CA LEU A 86 3.93 -0.10 6.38
C LEU A 86 2.41 0.13 6.49
N ILE A 87 1.63 -0.94 6.59
CA ILE A 87 0.16 -0.83 6.64
C ILE A 87 -0.31 -0.16 7.94
N ASN A 88 0.33 -0.45 9.08
CA ASN A 88 -0.02 0.18 10.34
C ASN A 88 0.28 1.68 10.31
N GLU A 89 1.42 2.07 9.76
CA GLU A 89 1.81 3.48 9.71
C GLU A 89 0.94 4.28 8.72
N ILE A 90 0.65 3.75 7.53
CA ILE A 90 -0.22 4.46 6.58
C ILE A 90 -1.65 4.61 7.13
N GLU A 91 -2.17 3.59 7.81
CA GLU A 91 -3.47 3.67 8.47
C GLU A 91 -3.47 4.70 9.62
N ARG A 92 -2.38 4.77 10.39
CA ARG A 92 -2.22 5.80 11.42
C ARG A 92 -2.28 7.20 10.80
N ARG A 93 -1.61 7.42 9.67
CA ARG A 93 -1.64 8.71 8.96
C ARG A 93 -3.01 9.00 8.33
N PHE A 94 -3.70 8.00 7.79
CA PHE A 94 -5.09 8.15 7.35
C PHE A 94 -6.02 8.58 8.49
N LYS A 95 -5.87 8.00 9.70
CA LYS A 95 -6.63 8.42 10.89
C LYS A 95 -6.33 9.86 11.31
N LEU A 96 -5.07 10.29 11.22
CA LEU A 96 -4.70 11.69 11.46
C LEU A 96 -5.34 12.63 10.43
N GLY A 97 -5.47 12.18 9.19
CA GLY A 97 -6.24 12.87 8.15
C GLY A 97 -7.76 12.65 8.23
N HIS A 98 -8.28 12.21 9.37
CA HIS A 98 -9.71 11.98 9.66
C HIS A 98 -10.42 11.00 8.71
N CYS A 99 -9.69 10.11 8.04
CA CYS A 99 -10.30 9.07 7.22
C CYS A 99 -11.02 8.05 8.10
N LYS A 100 -12.27 7.73 7.74
CA LYS A 100 -13.04 6.66 8.38
C LYS A 100 -12.68 5.29 7.84
N TYR A 101 -12.32 5.22 6.56
CA TYR A 101 -12.07 3.98 5.86
C TYR A 101 -10.70 3.99 5.19
N SER A 102 -10.05 2.83 5.13
CA SER A 102 -8.96 2.56 4.22
C SER A 102 -9.43 1.55 3.17
N TYR A 103 -9.05 1.73 1.92
CA TYR A 103 -9.39 0.79 0.86
C TYR A 103 -8.27 0.63 -0.15
N LEU A 104 -8.35 -0.45 -0.92
CA LEU A 104 -7.38 -0.81 -1.95
C LEU A 104 -7.98 -1.78 -2.97
N GLU A 105 -7.24 -1.97 -4.06
CA GLU A 105 -7.49 -2.99 -5.06
C GLU A 105 -6.40 -4.06 -5.03
N VAL A 106 -6.81 -5.32 -5.07
CA VAL A 106 -5.90 -6.47 -5.18
C VAL A 106 -6.39 -7.44 -6.25
N MET A 107 -5.49 -7.94 -7.09
CA MET A 107 -5.86 -8.89 -8.15
C MET A 107 -6.48 -10.16 -7.55
N THR A 108 -7.57 -10.65 -8.14
CA THR A 108 -8.31 -11.80 -7.59
C THR A 108 -7.49 -13.10 -7.54
N THR A 109 -6.40 -13.17 -8.30
CA THR A 109 -5.46 -14.29 -8.33
C THR A 109 -4.30 -14.15 -7.33
N ASN A 110 -4.09 -12.96 -6.75
CA ASN A 110 -3.01 -12.69 -5.79
C ASN A 110 -3.45 -13.08 -4.36
N LYS A 111 -3.41 -14.38 -4.08
CA LYS A 111 -3.84 -14.95 -2.79
C LYS A 111 -3.01 -14.43 -1.61
N ASP A 112 -1.70 -14.27 -1.80
CA ASP A 112 -0.81 -13.81 -0.73
C ASP A 112 -1.16 -12.40 -0.28
N ALA A 113 -1.34 -11.47 -1.23
CA ALA A 113 -1.75 -10.11 -0.91
C ALA A 113 -3.18 -10.07 -0.35
N PHE A 114 -4.11 -10.84 -0.91
CA PHE A 114 -5.48 -10.95 -0.38
C PHE A 114 -5.47 -11.35 1.10
N TYR A 115 -4.77 -12.43 1.45
CA TYR A 115 -4.69 -12.87 2.85
C TYR A 115 -3.88 -11.90 3.71
N PHE A 116 -2.84 -11.27 3.19
CA PHE A 116 -2.14 -10.19 3.91
C PHE A 116 -3.13 -9.09 4.34
N TYR A 117 -4.01 -8.64 3.45
CA TYR A 117 -5.01 -7.63 3.79
C TYR A 117 -6.09 -8.15 4.74
N VAL A 118 -6.57 -9.40 4.57
CA VAL A 118 -7.51 -10.04 5.51
C VAL A 118 -6.93 -10.08 6.93
N HIS A 119 -5.68 -10.51 7.09
CA HIS A 119 -5.04 -10.55 8.41
C HIS A 119 -4.80 -9.17 9.02
N ASN A 120 -4.81 -8.10 8.21
CA ASN A 120 -4.74 -6.72 8.67
C ASN A 120 -6.13 -6.06 8.81
N GLY A 121 -7.22 -6.83 8.74
CA GLY A 121 -8.58 -6.36 9.04
C GLY A 121 -9.31 -5.76 7.84
N TYR A 122 -8.81 -5.93 6.62
CA TYR A 122 -9.56 -5.61 5.41
C TYR A 122 -10.46 -6.78 5.03
N PHE A 123 -11.58 -6.49 4.40
CA PHE A 123 -12.45 -7.53 3.84
C PHE A 123 -12.92 -7.10 2.44
N PRO A 124 -13.26 -8.07 1.56
CA PRO A 124 -13.71 -7.76 0.21
C PRO A 124 -15.10 -7.12 0.25
N LEU A 125 -15.23 -5.94 -0.37
CA LEU A 125 -16.51 -5.26 -0.52
C LEU A 125 -17.21 -5.67 -1.83
N PHE A 126 -16.47 -5.64 -2.94
CA PHE A 126 -16.98 -6.09 -4.24
C PHE A 126 -15.82 -6.45 -5.19
N VAL A 127 -16.16 -7.06 -6.34
CA VAL A 127 -15.21 -7.37 -7.41
C VAL A 127 -15.34 -6.33 -8.53
N ARG A 128 -14.25 -5.65 -8.85
CA ARG A 128 -14.15 -4.76 -10.01
C ARG A 128 -13.67 -5.55 -11.22
N LYS A 129 -14.54 -5.69 -12.22
CA LYS A 129 -14.22 -6.45 -13.44
C LYS A 129 -13.20 -5.70 -14.31
N ASN A 130 -12.29 -6.44 -14.94
CA ASN A 130 -11.25 -5.94 -15.86
C ASN A 130 -10.39 -4.77 -15.33
N TYR A 131 -10.18 -4.69 -14.01
CA TYR A 131 -9.45 -3.58 -13.40
C TYR A 131 -7.99 -3.52 -13.85
N TYR A 132 -7.30 -4.67 -13.90
CA TYR A 132 -5.92 -4.77 -14.39
C TYR A 132 -5.84 -5.16 -15.88
N GLY A 133 -6.90 -4.89 -16.64
CA GLY A 133 -7.04 -5.29 -18.04
C GLY A 133 -8.00 -6.48 -18.24
N ARG A 134 -8.19 -6.88 -19.51
CA ARG A 134 -9.18 -7.90 -19.90
C ARG A 134 -8.95 -9.22 -19.17
N GLY A 135 -9.96 -9.69 -18.45
CA GLY A 135 -9.91 -10.93 -17.67
C GLY A 135 -9.16 -10.84 -16.34
N LYS A 136 -8.58 -9.69 -16.01
CA LYS A 136 -7.84 -9.47 -14.74
C LYS A 136 -8.65 -8.61 -13.79
N HIS A 137 -9.37 -9.27 -12.88
CA HIS A 137 -10.28 -8.65 -11.92
C HIS A 137 -9.54 -8.19 -10.66
N ALA A 138 -10.13 -7.26 -9.92
CA ALA A 138 -9.67 -6.87 -8.59
C ALA A 138 -10.75 -7.09 -7.55
N PHE A 139 -10.37 -7.59 -6.37
CA PHE A 139 -11.15 -7.34 -5.17
C PHE A 139 -10.90 -5.90 -4.74
N VAL A 140 -11.98 -5.14 -4.52
CA VAL A 140 -11.92 -3.89 -3.77
C VAL A 140 -12.10 -4.28 -2.31
N MET A 141 -11.05 -4.09 -1.52
CA MET A 141 -11.04 -4.42 -0.10
C MET A 141 -11.09 -3.15 0.73
N VAL A 142 -11.82 -3.20 1.84
CA VAL A 142 -12.05 -2.04 2.72
C VAL A 142 -11.84 -2.43 4.17
N LYS A 143 -11.42 -1.46 4.97
CA LYS A 143 -11.31 -1.53 6.42
C LYS A 143 -11.91 -0.28 7.05
N ASP A 144 -12.75 -0.45 8.05
CA ASP A 144 -13.10 0.63 8.98
C ASP A 144 -11.91 0.87 9.91
N LEU A 145 -11.41 2.10 9.95
CA LEU A 145 -10.21 2.45 10.70
C LEU A 145 -10.48 2.54 12.22
N TYR A 146 -11.73 2.67 12.66
CA TYR A 146 -12.10 2.86 14.05
C TYR A 146 -12.87 1.68 14.66
N SER A 147 -13.50 0.85 13.84
CA SER A 147 -14.18 -0.34 14.33
C SER A 147 -13.19 -1.48 14.64
N ARG A 148 -13.42 -2.17 15.77
CA ARG A 148 -12.71 -3.43 16.13
C ARG A 148 -13.38 -4.67 15.54
N LYS A 149 -14.60 -4.53 15.05
CA LYS A 149 -15.36 -5.51 14.26
C LYS A 149 -15.40 -4.98 12.81
N GLY A 150 -15.69 -5.78 11.79
CA GLY A 150 -15.72 -5.27 10.40
C GLY A 150 -16.77 -4.16 10.19
N LEU A 151 -17.01 -3.76 8.92
CA LEU A 151 -18.23 -2.99 8.62
C LEU A 151 -19.43 -3.91 8.91
N GLU A 152 -20.09 -3.69 10.05
CA GLU A 152 -21.44 -4.17 10.33
C GLU A 152 -22.44 -3.07 9.93
#